data_AF-A0A499UNF8-F1
#
_entry.id   AF-A0A499UNF8-F1
#
_cell.length_a   1.000
_cell.length_b   1.000
_cell.length_c   1.000
_cell.angle_alpha   90.00
_cell.angle_beta   90.00
_cell.angle_gamma   90.00
#
_symmetry.space_group_name_H-M   'P 1'
#
loop_
_entity.id
_entity.type
_entity.pdbx_description
1 polymer ?
#
loop_
_entity_poly.entity_id
_entity_poly.type
_entity_poly.pdbx_seq_one_letter_code
_entity_poly.pdbx_strand_id
1 'polypeptide(L)'
;MTVVATVLATAAAIAAGPARATPDDTPSAGSARPSLVRPIDPQQWRNPDDMTWADYRAVPGTRWADPDVKPTQRTFKGALVLLDYRDEEFTVSRPAGSTLFGNPQASASDIPRARLPRFYQDFLNIPGPLNNGHTINEYWMEDSGGRIGVDLTAFGVYRMPGKSYQYGVEDSMNPGACPAGTPATRTSGPTARPPGWPMSAPTRRTRSTSSSTSRPDRTSRPPGRSSAR
;
A
#
# COMPACT_ATOMS: atom_id res chain seq x y z
N MET A 1 33.17 -66.62 -7.77
CA MET A 1 32.30 -66.03 -6.71
C MET A 1 33.06 -64.86 -6.11
N THR A 2 32.61 -63.61 -5.99
CA THR A 2 31.37 -62.91 -6.33
C THR A 2 31.70 -61.42 -6.12
N VAL A 3 31.43 -60.60 -7.16
CA VAL A 3 31.00 -59.19 -7.16
C VAL A 3 31.93 -58.07 -6.64
N VAL A 4 32.29 -57.23 -7.61
CA VAL A 4 32.69 -55.82 -7.55
C VAL A 4 31.52 -54.95 -7.08
N ALA A 5 31.74 -53.99 -6.17
CA ALA A 5 30.79 -52.91 -5.92
C ALA A 5 31.52 -51.58 -5.72
N THR A 6 31.78 -50.89 -6.85
CA THR A 6 32.11 -49.47 -6.89
C THR A 6 30.82 -48.67 -6.70
N VAL A 7 30.73 -47.92 -5.59
CA VAL A 7 29.66 -46.93 -5.40
C VAL A 7 30.20 -45.57 -5.86
N LEU A 8 29.80 -45.14 -7.06
CA LEU A 8 29.88 -43.73 -7.46
C LEU A 8 28.72 -42.97 -6.81
N ALA A 9 29.03 -42.05 -5.91
CA ALA A 9 28.08 -41.05 -5.44
C ALA A 9 28.32 -39.75 -6.23
N THR A 10 27.49 -39.47 -7.23
CA THR A 10 27.42 -38.16 -7.88
C THR A 10 26.50 -37.24 -7.08
N ALA A 11 27.07 -36.27 -6.36
CA ALA A 11 26.33 -35.18 -5.76
C ALA A 11 26.09 -34.08 -6.81
N ALA A 12 24.85 -33.94 -7.30
CA ALA A 12 24.44 -32.79 -8.08
C ALA A 12 24.06 -31.65 -7.13
N ALA A 13 24.96 -30.68 -6.93
CA ALA A 13 24.64 -29.44 -6.24
C ALA A 13 23.87 -28.52 -7.20
N ILE A 14 22.56 -28.39 -6.99
CA ILE A 14 21.75 -27.37 -7.68
C ILE A 14 22.03 -26.05 -6.96
N ALA A 15 22.96 -25.26 -7.49
CA ALA A 15 23.15 -23.88 -7.07
C ALA A 15 22.01 -23.02 -7.63
N ALA A 16 21.00 -22.74 -6.79
CA ALA A 16 20.05 -21.66 -7.07
C ALA A 16 20.78 -20.32 -6.90
N GLY A 17 21.39 -19.82 -7.99
CA GLY A 17 21.93 -18.46 -8.03
C GLY A 17 20.81 -17.42 -7.97
N PRO A 18 21.12 -16.16 -7.58
CA PRO A 18 20.13 -15.08 -7.58
C PRO A 18 19.57 -14.89 -8.99
N ALA A 19 18.24 -14.73 -9.09
CA ALA A 19 17.57 -14.45 -10.35
C ALA A 19 18.14 -13.15 -10.96
N ARG A 20 18.95 -13.29 -12.00
CA ARG A 20 19.42 -12.16 -12.80
C ARG A 20 18.44 -11.96 -13.95
N ALA A 21 17.82 -10.79 -14.03
CA ALA A 21 17.10 -10.33 -15.21
C ALA A 21 18.07 -9.79 -16.27
N THR A 22 19.10 -10.57 -16.61
CA THR A 22 19.95 -10.30 -17.77
C THR A 22 19.32 -10.98 -18.98
N PRO A 23 19.15 -10.29 -20.13
CA PRO A 23 18.87 -10.97 -21.38
C PRO A 23 19.98 -12.01 -21.61
N ASP A 24 19.60 -13.29 -21.72
CA ASP A 24 20.52 -14.31 -22.18
C ASP A 24 20.78 -14.07 -23.68
N ASP A 25 21.92 -13.46 -24.00
CA ASP A 25 22.44 -13.39 -25.37
C ASP A 25 23.10 -14.73 -25.78
N THR A 26 23.02 -15.75 -24.92
CA THR A 26 23.57 -17.09 -25.17
C THR A 26 22.78 -17.76 -26.31
N PRO A 27 23.38 -18.03 -27.48
CA PRO A 27 22.67 -18.70 -28.57
C PRO A 27 22.36 -20.14 -28.13
N SER A 28 21.10 -20.44 -27.80
CA SER A 28 20.66 -21.83 -27.68
C SER A 28 20.93 -22.55 -29.00
N ALA A 29 21.45 -23.77 -28.92
CA ALA A 29 21.83 -24.62 -30.06
C ALA A 29 20.62 -25.18 -30.85
N GLY A 30 19.69 -24.29 -31.22
CA GLY A 30 18.59 -24.52 -32.14
C GLY A 30 18.38 -23.24 -32.94
N SER A 31 18.09 -23.36 -34.25
CA SER A 31 17.92 -22.27 -35.22
C SER A 31 17.46 -20.96 -34.55
N ALA A 32 18.34 -19.96 -34.56
CA ALA A 32 18.14 -18.65 -33.95
C ALA A 32 16.94 -17.95 -34.60
N ARG A 33 15.74 -18.25 -34.10
CA ARG A 33 14.55 -17.44 -34.39
C ARG A 33 14.79 -16.07 -33.74
N PRO A 34 14.71 -14.97 -34.49
CA PRO A 34 14.79 -13.64 -33.91
C PRO A 34 13.75 -13.52 -32.79
N SER A 35 14.13 -12.91 -31.66
CA SER A 35 13.17 -12.65 -30.58
C SER A 35 11.97 -11.90 -31.16
N LEU A 36 10.76 -12.45 -30.97
CA LEU A 36 9.51 -11.86 -31.48
C LEU A 36 9.16 -10.53 -30.80
N VAL A 37 9.81 -10.23 -29.67
CA VAL A 37 9.67 -8.96 -28.94
C VAL A 37 11.06 -8.52 -28.48
N ARG A 38 11.49 -7.34 -28.92
CA ARG A 38 12.64 -6.64 -28.32
C ARG A 38 12.10 -5.53 -27.43
N PRO A 39 12.68 -5.29 -26.24
CA PRO A 39 12.31 -4.15 -25.43
C PRO A 39 12.44 -2.86 -26.25
N ILE A 40 11.37 -2.05 -26.26
CA ILE A 40 11.33 -0.77 -26.97
C ILE A 40 12.26 0.23 -26.27
N ASP A 41 12.21 0.23 -24.94
CA ASP A 41 12.99 1.14 -24.13
C ASP A 41 14.39 0.60 -23.84
N PRO A 42 15.41 1.47 -23.81
CA PRO A 42 16.71 1.13 -23.28
C PRO A 42 16.56 0.49 -21.90
N GLN A 43 17.17 -0.67 -21.69
CA GLN A 43 17.12 -1.40 -20.42
C GLN A 43 18.05 -0.77 -19.37
N GLN A 44 17.92 0.55 -19.16
CA GLN A 44 18.67 1.35 -18.20
C GLN A 44 17.80 1.58 -16.97
N TRP A 45 17.63 0.53 -16.18
CA TRP A 45 16.96 0.65 -14.89
C TRP A 45 17.98 0.98 -13.80
N ARG A 46 17.52 1.66 -12.74
CA ARG A 46 18.32 1.94 -11.55
C ARG A 46 17.54 1.44 -10.35
N ASN A 47 18.22 0.81 -9.40
CA ASN A 47 17.56 0.39 -8.18
C ASN A 47 17.18 1.64 -7.37
N PRO A 48 15.91 1.80 -6.94
CA PRO A 48 15.53 2.90 -6.05
C PRO A 48 16.37 3.02 -4.79
N ASP A 49 16.94 1.91 -4.28
CA ASP A 49 17.83 1.92 -3.11
C ASP A 49 19.15 2.68 -3.36
N ASP A 50 19.58 2.78 -4.62
CA ASP A 50 20.79 3.51 -5.03
C ASP A 50 20.49 4.97 -5.44
N MET A 51 19.23 5.38 -5.36
CA MET A 51 18.78 6.72 -5.74
C MET A 51 18.75 7.66 -4.54
N THR A 52 18.97 8.94 -4.84
CA THR A 52 18.88 10.03 -3.88
C THR A 52 17.82 11.04 -4.33
N TRP A 53 17.49 12.00 -3.47
CA TRP A 53 16.63 13.12 -3.85
C TRP A 53 17.16 13.92 -5.05
N ALA A 54 18.47 13.90 -5.33
CA ALA A 54 19.04 14.56 -6.51
C ALA A 54 18.69 13.84 -7.84
N ASP A 55 18.34 12.55 -7.76
CA ASP A 55 17.90 11.74 -8.90
C ASP A 55 16.41 11.92 -9.20
N TYR A 56 15.65 12.54 -8.30
CA TYR A 56 14.24 12.81 -8.51
C TYR A 56 14.04 13.73 -9.74
N ARG A 57 13.00 13.41 -10.52
CA ARG A 57 12.59 14.17 -11.72
C ARG A 57 11.08 14.34 -11.68
N ALA A 58 10.65 15.58 -11.46
CA ALA A 58 9.24 15.92 -11.47
C ALA A 58 8.62 15.68 -12.85
N VAL A 59 7.32 15.36 -12.87
CA VAL A 59 6.55 15.26 -14.11
C VAL A 59 6.57 16.59 -14.87
N PRO A 60 7.00 16.62 -16.15
CA PRO A 60 7.12 17.87 -16.90
C PRO A 60 5.81 18.66 -16.98
N GLY A 61 5.90 19.98 -16.81
CA GLY A 61 4.75 20.90 -16.94
C GLY A 61 3.77 20.88 -15.76
N THR A 62 4.13 20.22 -14.66
CA THR A 62 3.28 20.11 -13.46
C THR A 62 3.84 20.90 -12.29
N ARG A 63 2.97 21.24 -11.32
CA ARG A 63 3.33 21.93 -10.07
C ARG A 63 2.46 21.40 -8.93
N TRP A 64 2.35 20.08 -8.80
CA TRP A 64 1.35 19.48 -7.92
C TRP A 64 1.65 19.59 -6.42
N ALA A 65 2.90 19.88 -6.05
CA ALA A 65 3.28 20.28 -4.69
C ALA A 65 2.83 21.70 -4.30
N ASP A 66 2.46 22.55 -5.28
CA ASP A 66 1.97 23.90 -5.03
C ASP A 66 0.55 23.82 -4.42
N PRO A 67 0.33 24.32 -3.19
CA PRO A 67 -0.97 24.24 -2.53
C PRO A 67 -2.08 25.02 -3.25
N ASP A 68 -1.73 25.95 -4.14
CA ASP A 68 -2.69 26.72 -4.93
C ASP A 68 -3.21 25.94 -6.14
N VAL A 69 -2.52 24.87 -6.56
CA VAL A 69 -2.97 23.99 -7.65
C VAL A 69 -4.07 23.05 -7.15
N LYS A 70 -5.28 23.23 -7.68
CA LYS A 70 -6.46 22.44 -7.29
C LYS A 70 -6.69 21.24 -8.22
N PRO A 71 -7.16 20.09 -7.69
CA PRO A 71 -7.57 18.97 -8.52
C PRO A 71 -8.74 19.34 -9.43
N THR A 72 -8.74 18.77 -10.63
CA THR A 72 -9.76 19.06 -11.65
C THR A 72 -11.08 18.33 -11.42
N GLN A 73 -11.12 17.26 -10.60
CA GLN A 73 -12.36 16.52 -10.32
C GLN A 73 -12.75 16.59 -8.84
N ARG A 74 -11.89 16.17 -7.92
CA ARG A 74 -12.22 16.17 -6.49
C ARG A 74 -11.02 16.21 -5.57
N THR A 75 -11.27 16.71 -4.35
CA THR A 75 -10.37 16.57 -3.21
C THR A 75 -10.97 15.61 -2.19
N PHE A 76 -10.22 14.60 -1.77
CA PHE A 76 -10.59 13.79 -0.62
C PHE A 76 -10.16 14.46 0.68
N LYS A 77 -11.06 14.48 1.66
CA LYS A 77 -10.75 14.87 3.03
C LYS A 77 -10.45 13.63 3.85
N GLY A 78 -9.20 13.44 4.25
CA GLY A 78 -8.77 12.29 5.04
C GLY A 78 -8.66 12.65 6.51
N ALA A 79 -9.06 11.74 7.40
CA ALA A 79 -8.80 11.84 8.83
C ALA A 79 -7.56 11.01 9.17
N LEU A 80 -6.49 11.67 9.61
CA LEU A 80 -5.30 11.02 10.15
C LEU A 80 -5.50 10.82 11.66
N VAL A 81 -5.82 9.62 12.09
CA VAL A 81 -6.07 9.31 13.51
C VAL A 81 -4.80 8.72 14.12
N LEU A 82 -4.18 9.46 15.03
CA LEU A 82 -2.96 9.03 15.71
C LEU A 82 -3.33 8.29 16.99
N LEU A 83 -2.76 7.10 17.15
CA LEU A 83 -2.92 6.26 18.34
C LEU A 83 -1.57 5.74 18.82
N ASP A 84 -1.43 5.62 20.14
CA ASP A 84 -0.29 5.00 20.82
C ASP A 84 -0.75 3.97 21.86
N TYR A 85 0.19 3.21 22.43
CA TYR A 85 -0.10 2.12 23.36
C TYR A 85 0.42 2.42 24.76
N ARG A 86 0.00 1.63 25.75
CA ARG A 86 0.47 1.81 27.13
C ARG A 86 1.98 1.60 27.29
N ASP A 87 2.55 0.76 26.45
CA ASP A 87 3.96 0.34 26.48
C ASP A 87 4.77 0.82 25.28
N GLU A 88 4.14 1.43 24.27
CA GLU A 88 4.84 1.96 23.09
C GLU A 88 4.25 3.32 22.68
N GLU A 89 5.10 4.33 22.68
CA GLU A 89 4.79 5.69 22.23
C GLU A 89 5.32 5.94 20.82
N PHE A 90 5.01 7.08 20.22
CA PHE A 90 5.53 7.44 18.90
C PHE A 90 7.05 7.56 18.93
N THR A 91 7.75 6.90 18.00
CA THR A 91 9.22 6.94 17.95
C THR A 91 9.77 8.36 17.84
N VAL A 92 9.12 9.24 17.09
CA VAL A 92 9.54 10.64 16.91
C VAL A 92 9.42 11.51 18.17
N SER A 93 8.76 11.03 19.23
CA SER A 93 8.75 11.72 20.54
C SER A 93 9.92 11.31 21.44
N ARG A 94 10.72 10.34 21.03
CA ARG A 94 11.93 9.90 21.75
C ARG A 94 13.16 10.71 21.29
N PRO A 95 14.26 10.69 22.07
CA PRO A 95 15.51 11.32 21.68
C PRO A 95 16.08 10.74 20.39
N ALA A 96 16.79 11.56 19.61
CA ALA A 96 17.47 11.11 18.40
C ALA A 96 18.37 9.90 18.67
N GLY A 97 18.31 8.89 17.80
CA GLY A 97 19.15 7.70 17.91
C GLY A 97 18.84 6.74 19.05
N SER A 98 17.74 6.94 19.79
CA SER A 98 17.45 6.20 21.03
C SER A 98 17.02 4.74 20.85
N THR A 99 16.55 4.35 19.65
CA THR A 99 16.21 2.95 19.36
C THR A 99 17.45 2.14 18.95
N LEU A 100 17.34 0.81 19.01
CA LEU A 100 18.42 -0.12 18.60
C LEU A 100 18.94 0.15 17.17
N PHE A 101 18.09 0.68 16.29
CA PHE A 101 18.41 0.98 14.90
C PHE A 101 18.74 2.47 14.65
N GLY A 102 19.02 3.24 15.70
CA GLY A 102 19.41 4.65 15.57
C GLY A 102 18.29 5.61 15.14
N ASN A 103 17.03 5.24 15.38
CA ASN A 103 15.86 6.11 15.17
C ASN A 103 15.35 6.70 16.50
N PRO A 104 14.58 7.80 16.47
CA PRO A 104 14.33 8.67 15.32
C PRO A 104 15.60 9.41 14.85
N GLN A 105 15.59 9.88 13.60
CA GLN A 105 16.66 10.75 13.09
C GLN A 105 16.61 12.12 13.77
N ALA A 106 17.75 12.80 13.85
CA ALA A 106 17.85 14.12 14.47
C ALA A 106 16.94 15.18 13.82
N SER A 107 16.63 15.04 12.53
CA SER A 107 15.72 15.91 11.79
C SER A 107 14.27 15.89 12.30
N ALA A 108 13.85 14.84 13.01
CA ALA A 108 12.51 14.70 13.55
C ALA A 108 12.53 13.83 14.82
N SER A 109 12.99 14.41 15.93
CA SER A 109 13.10 13.76 17.25
C SER A 109 12.60 14.68 18.37
N ASP A 110 12.40 14.14 19.56
CA ASP A 110 11.96 14.88 20.75
C ASP A 110 10.67 15.69 20.55
N ILE A 111 9.79 15.24 19.65
CA ILE A 111 8.53 15.92 19.35
C ILE A 111 7.54 15.66 20.50
N PRO A 112 7.09 16.70 21.23
CA PRO A 112 6.14 16.51 22.33
C PRO A 112 4.85 15.85 21.84
N ARG A 113 4.31 14.92 22.63
CA ARG A 113 3.09 14.16 22.30
C ARG A 113 1.92 15.05 21.84
N ALA A 114 1.75 16.21 22.48
CA ALA A 114 0.70 17.17 22.14
C ALA A 114 0.87 17.83 20.76
N ARG A 115 2.10 17.85 20.20
CA ARG A 115 2.40 18.40 18.87
C ARG A 115 2.32 17.35 17.76
N LEU A 116 2.27 16.06 18.08
CA LEU A 116 2.29 14.98 17.09
C LEU A 116 1.19 15.08 16.02
N PRO A 117 -0.09 15.36 16.33
CA PRO A 117 -1.11 15.45 15.30
C PRO A 117 -0.77 16.52 14.27
N ARG A 118 -0.36 17.70 14.74
CA ARG A 118 0.02 18.80 13.84
C ARG A 118 1.30 18.49 13.07
N PHE A 119 2.30 17.90 13.72
CA PHE A 119 3.55 17.49 13.07
C PHE A 119 3.29 16.59 11.87
N TYR A 120 2.51 15.51 12.04
CA TYR A 120 2.23 14.60 10.93
C TYR A 120 1.29 15.21 9.88
N GLN A 121 0.33 16.05 10.29
CA GLN A 121 -0.53 16.78 9.35
C GLN A 121 0.31 17.70 8.45
N ASP A 122 1.18 18.51 9.04
CA ASP A 122 2.01 19.46 8.31
C ASP A 122 3.04 18.70 7.45
N PHE A 123 3.66 17.63 7.95
CA PHE A 123 4.58 16.78 7.17
C PHE A 123 3.94 16.19 5.91
N LEU A 124 2.66 15.81 5.96
CA LEU A 124 1.98 15.20 4.82
C LEU A 124 1.36 16.23 3.87
N ASN A 125 0.87 17.36 4.38
CA ASN A 125 0.12 18.34 3.56
C ASN A 125 0.95 19.53 3.07
N ILE A 126 2.06 19.87 3.75
CA ILE A 126 2.78 21.12 3.52
C ILE A 126 4.17 20.82 2.96
N PRO A 127 4.53 21.37 1.79
CA PRO A 127 5.89 21.21 1.26
C PRO A 127 6.90 21.90 2.19
N GLY A 128 7.98 21.21 2.53
CA GLY A 128 8.98 21.71 3.46
C GLY A 128 10.30 20.91 3.45
N PRO A 129 11.25 21.27 4.33
CA PRO A 129 12.57 20.64 4.33
C PRO A 129 12.53 19.14 4.64
N LEU A 130 11.67 18.71 5.57
CA LEU A 130 11.61 17.32 6.04
C LEU A 130 11.09 16.34 4.97
N ASN A 131 10.18 16.80 4.11
CA ASN A 131 9.62 16.01 3.01
C ASN A 131 10.20 16.40 1.64
N ASN A 132 11.30 17.17 1.61
CA ASN A 132 11.96 17.64 0.39
C ASN A 132 11.03 18.42 -0.56
N GLY A 133 10.02 19.11 -0.01
CA GLY A 133 9.03 19.84 -0.80
C GLY A 133 7.90 18.97 -1.35
N HIS A 134 7.85 17.68 -1.04
CA HIS A 134 6.85 16.76 -1.55
C HIS A 134 5.70 16.50 -0.56
N THR A 135 4.49 16.30 -1.07
CA THR A 135 3.29 16.14 -0.23
C THR A 135 2.46 14.93 -0.63
N ILE A 136 1.57 14.49 0.26
CA ILE A 136 0.57 13.47 -0.09
C ILE A 136 -0.37 13.96 -1.19
N ASN A 137 -0.70 15.24 -1.21
CA ASN A 137 -1.54 15.82 -2.26
C ASN A 137 -0.86 15.70 -3.63
N GLU A 138 0.42 16.04 -3.71
CA GLU A 138 1.23 15.90 -4.92
C GLU A 138 1.21 14.45 -5.43
N TYR A 139 1.47 13.48 -4.55
CA TYR A 139 1.44 12.06 -4.91
C TYR A 139 0.12 11.64 -5.57
N TRP A 140 -1.02 12.02 -5.00
CA TRP A 140 -2.33 11.70 -5.57
C TRP A 140 -2.65 12.48 -6.85
N MET A 141 -2.20 13.73 -6.92
CA MET A 141 -2.32 14.53 -8.14
C MET A 141 -1.47 13.92 -9.26
N GLU A 142 -0.28 13.40 -8.96
CA GLU A 142 0.58 12.74 -9.93
C GLU A 142 -0.03 11.46 -10.48
N ASP A 143 -0.37 10.52 -9.60
CA ASP A 143 -0.96 9.24 -9.99
C ASP A 143 -2.30 9.40 -10.74
N SER A 144 -3.01 10.50 -10.48
CA SER A 144 -4.27 10.79 -11.14
C SER A 144 -4.15 11.74 -12.33
N GLY A 145 -2.98 12.30 -12.63
CA GLY A 145 -2.84 13.34 -13.68
C GLY A 145 -3.64 14.62 -13.37
N GLY A 146 -3.64 15.05 -12.12
CA GLY A 146 -4.26 16.27 -11.61
C GLY A 146 -5.76 16.17 -11.36
N ARG A 147 -6.34 14.97 -11.35
CA ARG A 147 -7.80 14.77 -11.18
C ARG A 147 -8.23 14.70 -9.72
N ILE A 148 -7.38 14.11 -8.88
CA ILE A 148 -7.69 13.78 -7.50
C ILE A 148 -6.62 14.39 -6.60
N GLY A 149 -7.05 15.18 -5.64
CA GLY A 149 -6.21 15.69 -4.56
C GLY A 149 -6.60 15.11 -3.21
N VAL A 150 -5.74 15.31 -2.22
CA VAL A 150 -5.96 14.85 -0.84
C VAL A 150 -5.60 15.98 0.13
N ASP A 151 -6.43 16.14 1.16
CA ASP A 151 -6.16 17.05 2.27
C ASP A 151 -6.46 16.32 3.59
N LEU A 152 -5.44 16.16 4.42
CA LEU A 152 -5.52 15.41 5.67
C LEU A 152 -5.77 16.33 6.86
N THR A 153 -6.63 15.91 7.79
CA THR A 153 -6.79 16.53 9.10
C THR A 153 -6.43 15.51 10.17
N ALA A 154 -5.52 15.88 11.07
CA ALA A 154 -5.06 14.98 12.11
C ALA A 154 -5.87 15.08 13.40
N PHE A 155 -6.04 13.95 14.08
CA PHE A 155 -6.74 13.78 15.34
C PHE A 155 -5.92 12.90 16.29
N GLY A 156 -6.06 13.11 17.60
CA GLY A 156 -5.36 12.35 18.64
C GLY A 156 -4.31 13.18 19.38
N VAL A 157 -3.30 12.59 20.00
CA VAL A 157 -2.99 11.16 20.05
C VAL A 157 -3.87 10.41 21.06
N TYR A 158 -4.56 9.36 20.63
CA TYR A 158 -5.40 8.53 21.49
C TYR A 158 -4.61 7.36 22.07
N ARG A 159 -4.70 7.17 23.39
CA ARG A 159 -4.04 6.04 24.07
C ARG A 159 -4.95 4.81 24.02
N MET A 160 -4.45 3.74 23.41
CA MET A 160 -5.12 2.45 23.38
C MET A 160 -5.15 1.82 24.78
N PRO A 161 -6.22 1.07 25.13
CA PRO A 161 -6.35 0.47 26.45
C PRO A 161 -5.38 -0.68 26.73
N GLY A 162 -4.89 -1.34 25.67
CA GLY A 162 -3.94 -2.45 25.75
C GLY A 162 -2.50 -2.05 25.45
N LYS A 163 -1.62 -3.04 25.58
CA LYS A 163 -0.22 -3.01 25.13
C LYS A 163 -0.13 -3.30 23.62
N SER A 164 0.92 -2.82 22.96
CA SER A 164 1.09 -2.86 21.51
C SER A 164 0.95 -4.27 20.93
N TYR A 165 1.61 -5.26 21.53
CA TYR A 165 1.57 -6.66 21.08
C TYR A 165 0.17 -7.29 21.13
N GLN A 166 -0.76 -6.73 21.90
CA GLN A 166 -2.12 -7.30 22.04
C GLN A 166 -3.03 -7.03 20.83
N TYR A 167 -2.57 -6.20 19.88
CA TYR A 167 -3.35 -5.77 18.71
C TYR A 167 -2.86 -6.35 17.38
N GLY A 168 -1.70 -7.02 17.35
CA GLY A 168 -1.12 -7.60 16.14
C GLY A 168 -0.72 -9.07 16.27
N VAL A 169 -1.03 -9.68 17.42
CA VAL A 169 -0.76 -11.08 17.72
C VAL A 169 -2.08 -11.77 18.05
N GLU A 170 -2.56 -12.54 17.09
CA GLU A 170 -3.80 -13.30 17.14
C GLU A 170 -3.61 -14.64 16.39
N ASP A 171 -4.56 -15.56 16.50
CA ASP A 171 -4.40 -16.90 15.92
C ASP A 171 -4.29 -16.87 14.38
N SER A 172 -4.88 -15.87 13.72
CA SER A 172 -4.79 -15.64 12.27
C SER A 172 -3.54 -14.87 11.82
N MET A 173 -2.93 -14.09 12.71
CA MET A 173 -1.80 -13.21 12.42
C MET A 173 -0.76 -13.33 13.53
N ASN A 174 0.40 -13.92 13.21
CA ASN A 174 1.51 -14.19 14.13
C ASN A 174 1.16 -15.18 15.27
N PRO A 175 0.65 -16.39 14.95
CA PRO A 175 0.24 -17.36 15.96
C PRO A 175 1.40 -17.75 16.87
N GLY A 176 1.14 -17.81 18.18
CA GLY A 176 2.14 -18.18 19.20
C GLY A 176 3.18 -17.10 19.52
N ALA A 177 3.11 -15.91 18.91
CA ALA A 177 4.04 -14.81 19.19
C ALA A 177 3.71 -14.03 20.48
N CYS A 178 2.67 -14.44 21.24
CA CYS A 178 2.32 -13.78 22.49
C CYS A 178 3.41 -13.99 23.54
N PRO A 179 3.85 -12.92 24.24
CA PRO A 179 4.73 -13.07 25.38
C PRO A 179 4.16 -14.08 26.39
N ALA A 180 5.01 -14.98 26.87
CA ALA A 180 4.61 -16.04 27.80
C ALA A 180 3.85 -15.47 29.00
N GLY A 181 2.68 -16.07 29.31
CA GLY A 181 1.83 -15.65 30.43
C GLY A 181 0.91 -14.47 30.17
N THR A 182 0.74 -14.02 28.91
CA THR A 182 -0.22 -12.95 28.56
C THR A 182 -1.30 -13.43 27.57
N PRO A 183 -2.57 -13.02 27.73
CA PRO A 183 -3.62 -13.38 26.77
C PRO A 183 -3.37 -12.72 25.41
N ALA A 184 -3.52 -13.52 24.35
CA ALA A 184 -3.64 -13.01 22.99
C ALA A 184 -4.97 -12.26 22.84
N THR A 185 -4.99 -11.23 21.99
CA THR A 185 -6.15 -10.44 21.56
C THR A 185 -6.85 -9.50 22.57
N ARG A 186 -6.71 -8.19 22.29
CA ARG A 186 -7.87 -7.29 22.27
C ARG A 186 -8.06 -6.86 20.82
N THR A 187 -9.20 -7.21 20.22
CA THR A 187 -9.60 -6.60 18.94
C THR A 187 -9.58 -5.08 19.11
N SER A 188 -9.11 -4.37 18.08
CA SER A 188 -9.40 -2.94 17.85
C SER A 188 -10.91 -2.76 17.62
N GLY A 189 -11.72 -3.15 18.59
CA GLY A 189 -13.15 -2.98 18.57
C GLY A 189 -13.52 -1.49 18.63
N PRO A 190 -14.81 -1.16 18.49
CA PRO A 190 -15.33 0.21 18.35
C PRO A 190 -14.96 1.18 19.49
N THR A 191 -14.28 0.71 20.54
CA THR A 191 -13.62 1.49 21.59
C THR A 191 -12.43 2.35 21.15
N ALA A 192 -11.93 2.21 19.91
CA ALA A 192 -11.05 3.22 19.31
C ALA A 192 -11.83 4.45 18.77
N ARG A 193 -13.12 4.62 19.16
CA ARG A 193 -13.89 5.83 18.83
C ARG A 193 -13.43 6.99 19.71
N PRO A 194 -13.06 8.14 19.13
CA PRO A 194 -12.99 9.37 19.90
C PRO A 194 -14.38 9.70 20.47
N PRO A 195 -14.48 10.23 21.71
CA PRO A 195 -15.75 10.68 22.25
C PRO A 195 -16.34 11.78 21.34
N GLY A 196 -17.60 11.60 20.90
CA GLY A 196 -18.36 12.59 20.13
C GLY A 196 -18.72 12.22 18.68
N TRP A 197 -18.32 11.07 18.15
CA TRP A 197 -18.71 10.66 16.79
C TRP A 197 -20.07 9.96 16.75
N PRO A 198 -21.09 10.49 16.03
CA PRO A 198 -22.39 9.83 15.90
C PRO A 198 -22.30 8.58 15.01
N MET A 199 -23.06 7.55 15.36
CA MET A 199 -23.28 6.41 14.47
C MET A 199 -24.18 6.86 13.31
N SER A 200 -23.62 7.01 12.11
CA SER A 200 -24.47 6.87 10.92
C SER A 200 -24.78 5.38 10.79
N ALA A 201 -25.96 4.97 11.26
CA ALA A 201 -26.47 3.63 11.01
C ALA A 201 -26.44 3.37 9.48
N PRO A 202 -26.04 2.18 9.03
CA PRO A 202 -26.14 1.86 7.61
C PRO A 202 -27.62 1.92 7.23
N THR A 203 -27.98 2.85 6.34
CA THR A 203 -29.29 2.91 5.72
C THR A 203 -29.56 1.55 5.08
N ARG A 204 -30.42 0.75 5.71
CA ARG A 204 -30.86 -0.54 5.20
C ARG A 204 -31.61 -0.26 3.91
N ARG A 205 -30.93 -0.36 2.76
CA ARG A 205 -31.55 -0.26 1.44
C ARG A 205 -32.43 -1.49 1.29
N THR A 206 -33.71 -1.36 1.66
CA THR A 206 -34.73 -2.38 1.44
C THR A 206 -34.81 -2.64 -0.05
N ARG A 207 -34.30 -3.80 -0.47
CA ARG A 207 -34.47 -4.31 -1.82
C ARG A 207 -35.94 -4.70 -1.95
N SER A 208 -36.73 -3.84 -2.58
CA SER A 208 -38.10 -4.17 -2.98
C SER A 208 -38.04 -5.32 -3.98
N THR A 209 -38.33 -6.53 -3.53
CA THR A 209 -38.64 -7.66 -4.40
C THR A 209 -40.05 -7.46 -4.94
N SER A 210 -40.16 -6.94 -6.15
CA SER A 210 -41.38 -7.04 -6.94
C SER A 210 -41.46 -8.45 -7.53
N SER A 211 -42.36 -9.28 -7.03
CA SER A 211 -42.77 -10.54 -7.65
C SER A 211 -44.18 -10.43 -8.21
N SER A 212 -44.44 -11.21 -9.26
CA SER A 212 -45.70 -11.40 -10.00
C SER A 212 -45.87 -10.41 -11.18
N THR A 213 -46.19 -10.78 -12.43
CA THR A 213 -46.98 -11.92 -12.92
C THR A 213 -46.75 -12.14 -14.44
N SER A 214 -46.57 -13.41 -14.83
CA SER A 214 -46.93 -14.08 -16.10
C SER A 214 -46.42 -13.62 -17.48
N ARG A 215 -45.58 -14.48 -18.08
CA ARG A 215 -45.42 -14.64 -19.54
C ARG A 215 -46.52 -15.56 -20.09
N PRO A 216 -47.16 -15.24 -21.22
CA PRO A 216 -47.79 -16.25 -22.06
C PRO A 216 -46.84 -16.74 -23.15
N ASP A 217 -46.86 -18.05 -23.33
CA ASP A 217 -46.21 -18.84 -24.37
C ASP A 217 -46.92 -18.65 -25.71
N ARG A 218 -46.18 -18.48 -26.81
CA ARG A 218 -46.70 -18.76 -28.16
C ARG A 218 -45.60 -18.95 -29.19
N THR A 219 -45.38 -20.23 -29.49
CA THR A 219 -44.90 -20.76 -30.76
C THR A 219 -45.66 -20.17 -31.95
N SER A 220 -44.93 -19.87 -33.03
CA SER A 220 -45.27 -20.01 -34.47
C SER A 220 -44.71 -18.88 -35.35
N ARG A 221 -44.06 -19.27 -36.45
CA ARG A 221 -43.44 -18.49 -37.55
C ARG A 221 -43.94 -19.15 -38.86
N PRO A 222 -43.87 -18.58 -40.09
CA PRO A 222 -44.10 -17.22 -40.66
C PRO A 222 -45.24 -17.29 -41.75
N PRO A 223 -45.40 -16.43 -42.82
CA PRO A 223 -44.46 -15.99 -43.88
C PRO A 223 -44.41 -14.43 -44.01
N GLY A 224 -43.44 -13.72 -44.59
CA GLY A 224 -42.87 -13.75 -45.96
C GLY A 224 -43.35 -12.52 -46.77
N ARG A 225 -42.44 -11.85 -47.51
CA ARG A 225 -42.61 -10.71 -48.49
C ARG A 225 -42.80 -9.30 -47.87
N SER A 226 -42.34 -8.16 -48.41
CA SER A 226 -41.69 -7.75 -49.68
C SER A 226 -41.04 -6.35 -49.54
N SER A 227 -39.90 -6.14 -50.21
CA SER A 227 -39.41 -4.97 -50.99
C SER A 227 -39.66 -3.48 -50.63
N ALA A 228 -38.61 -2.69 -50.96
CA ALA A 228 -38.55 -1.25 -51.32
C ALA A 228 -38.69 -0.26 -50.15
N ARG A 229 -37.83 0.75 -49.97
CA ARG A 229 -37.08 1.59 -50.92
C ARG A 229 -35.87 2.20 -50.23
#